data_AF-A0A9E5P143-F1
#
_entry.id   AF-A0A9E5P143-F1
#
_cell.length_a   1.000
_cell.length_b   1.000
_cell.length_c   1.000
_cell.angle_alpha   90.00
_cell.angle_beta   90.00
_cell.angle_gamma   90.00
#
_symmetry.space_group_name_H-M   'P 1'
#
loop_
_entity.id
_entity.type
_entity.pdbx_description
1 polymer ?
#
loop_
_entity_poly.entity_id
_entity_poly.type
_entity_poly.pdbx_seq_one_letter_code
_entity_poly.pdbx_strand_id
1 'polypeptide(L)'
;MAKRKRSKNRSGSSRQQKSKRRGFFLLVGAVVAAAIVFIAISGRVPFIGKEAKKGKSFYVQGGEKRPVLDPFLFTGLVRKAYAAAEKYPEVMDQVFCYCKCDEPPFYHKSLLSCFVDKHGAG
;
A
#
# COMPACT_ATOMS: atom_id res chain seq x y z
N MET A 1 -51.20 58.18 47.72
CA MET A 1 -50.31 58.09 46.54
C MET A 1 -49.81 56.66 46.39
N ALA A 2 -49.88 56.17 45.15
CA ALA A 2 -49.25 55.02 44.50
C ALA A 2 -49.18 53.63 45.19
N LYS A 3 -49.84 52.68 44.51
CA LYS A 3 -49.90 51.24 44.77
C LYS A 3 -48.56 50.52 44.51
N ARG A 4 -48.31 49.53 45.37
CA ARG A 4 -47.41 48.37 45.22
C ARG A 4 -47.46 47.76 43.80
N LYS A 5 -46.32 47.33 43.27
CA LYS A 5 -46.29 46.16 42.36
C LYS A 5 -45.04 45.29 42.56
N ARG A 6 -45.35 44.05 42.95
CA ARG A 6 -44.51 42.90 43.24
C ARG A 6 -44.05 42.28 41.91
N SER A 7 -42.73 42.19 41.69
CA SER A 7 -42.16 41.46 40.55
C SER A 7 -42.23 39.96 40.80
N LYS A 8 -42.80 39.22 39.85
CA LYS A 8 -43.11 37.79 39.93
C LYS A 8 -42.04 37.02 39.15
N ASN A 9 -41.28 36.21 39.88
CA ASN A 9 -40.31 35.25 39.37
C ASN A 9 -41.00 34.21 38.46
N ARG A 10 -40.43 33.90 37.28
CA ARG A 10 -40.83 32.77 36.42
C ARG A 10 -39.59 32.04 35.90
N SER A 11 -39.27 30.95 36.59
CA SER A 11 -38.38 29.87 36.16
C SER A 11 -39.07 28.98 35.12
N GLY A 12 -38.38 28.62 34.02
CA GLY A 12 -38.98 27.73 33.01
C GLY A 12 -38.18 27.37 31.75
N SER A 13 -36.86 27.53 31.71
CA SER A 13 -36.07 27.36 30.45
C SER A 13 -35.35 26.00 30.30
N SER A 14 -35.14 25.22 31.37
CA SER A 14 -34.19 24.08 31.32
C SER A 14 -34.70 22.79 30.68
N ARG A 15 -36.02 22.61 30.47
CA ARG A 15 -36.59 21.33 29.98
C ARG A 15 -36.76 21.27 28.45
N GLN A 16 -36.97 22.41 27.80
CA GLN A 16 -37.30 22.50 26.36
C GLN A 16 -36.05 22.51 25.45
N GLN A 17 -34.89 22.91 25.99
CA GLN A 17 -33.63 22.96 25.25
C GLN A 17 -32.97 21.58 25.08
N LYS A 18 -33.23 20.64 26.01
CA LYS A 18 -32.68 19.26 25.97
C LYS A 18 -33.34 18.38 24.90
N SER A 19 -34.65 18.51 24.66
CA SER A 19 -35.35 17.71 23.64
C SER A 19 -34.97 18.14 22.21
N LYS A 20 -34.81 19.45 21.99
CA LYS A 20 -34.39 20.00 20.69
C LYS A 20 -32.96 19.61 20.34
N ARG A 21 -32.05 19.58 21.33
CA ARG A 21 -30.67 19.06 21.16
C ARG A 21 -30.64 17.56 20.90
N ARG A 22 -31.44 16.75 21.61
CA ARG A 22 -31.54 15.30 21.35
C ARG A 22 -32.07 14.99 19.95
N GLY A 23 -33.12 15.70 19.51
CA GLY A 23 -33.64 15.55 18.15
C GLY A 23 -32.61 15.93 17.08
N PHE A 24 -31.84 16.99 17.31
CA PHE A 24 -30.76 17.40 16.42
C PHE A 24 -29.66 16.32 16.32
N PHE A 25 -29.20 15.76 17.45
CA PHE A 25 -28.19 14.69 17.42
C PHE A 25 -28.70 13.41 16.77
N LEU A 26 -29.98 13.06 16.92
CA LEU A 26 -30.58 11.91 16.24
C LEU A 26 -30.67 12.13 14.72
N LEU A 27 -31.04 13.33 14.27
CA LEU A 27 -31.08 13.68 12.85
C LEU A 27 -29.67 13.68 12.24
N VAL A 28 -28.69 14.28 12.92
CA VAL A 28 -27.30 14.27 12.46
C VAL A 28 -26.77 12.84 12.39
N GLY A 29 -27.03 12.00 13.40
CA GLY A 29 -26.65 10.60 13.39
C GLY A 29 -27.27 9.81 12.24
N ALA A 30 -28.56 10.03 11.94
CA ALA A 30 -29.24 9.39 10.82
C ALA A 30 -28.66 9.82 9.46
N VAL A 31 -28.34 11.12 9.29
CA VAL A 31 -27.71 11.64 8.06
C VAL A 31 -26.31 11.06 7.86
N VAL A 32 -25.51 10.96 8.93
CA VAL A 32 -24.17 10.37 8.86
C VAL A 32 -24.25 8.88 8.50
N ALA A 33 -25.17 8.12 9.10
CA ALA A 33 -25.37 6.71 8.77
C ALA A 33 -25.81 6.52 7.31
N ALA A 34 -26.73 7.35 6.82
CA ALA A 34 -27.16 7.31 5.42
C ALA A 34 -26.02 7.66 4.44
N ALA A 35 -25.16 8.62 4.79
CA ALA A 35 -23.99 8.96 3.99
C ALA A 35 -22.97 7.80 3.92
N ILE A 36 -22.71 7.12 5.04
CA ILE A 36 -21.83 5.94 5.06
C ILE A 36 -22.39 4.82 4.19
N VAL A 37 -23.69 4.54 4.29
CA VAL A 37 -24.37 3.52 3.46
C VAL A 37 -24.31 3.90 1.97
N PHE A 38 -24.55 5.16 1.62
CA PHE A 38 -24.46 5.63 0.24
C PHE A 38 -23.03 5.52 -0.33
N ILE A 39 -22.01 5.84 0.47
CA ILE A 39 -20.60 5.68 0.09
C ILE A 39 -20.24 4.21 -0.11
N ALA A 40 -20.75 3.32 0.76
CA ALA A 40 -20.55 1.88 0.64
C ALA A 40 -21.20 1.29 -0.63
N ILE A 41 -22.45 1.69 -0.94
CA ILE A 41 -23.18 1.21 -2.13
C ILE A 41 -22.56 1.76 -3.42
N SER A 42 -22.10 3.01 -3.43
CA SER A 42 -21.53 3.66 -4.62
C SER A 42 -20.09 3.23 -4.95
N GLY A 43 -19.49 2.34 -4.15
CA GLY A 43 -18.14 1.82 -4.38
C GLY A 43 -17.01 2.83 -4.17
N ARG A 44 -17.30 4.02 -3.63
CA ARG A 44 -16.32 5.09 -3.36
C ARG A 44 -15.86 5.10 -1.91
N VAL A 45 -15.65 3.93 -1.31
CA VAL A 45 -15.09 3.83 0.04
C VAL A 45 -13.62 4.26 0.01
N PRO A 46 -13.23 5.38 0.65
CA PRO A 46 -11.88 5.93 0.55
C PRO A 46 -10.82 5.13 1.34
N PHE A 47 -11.15 3.96 1.88
CA PHE A 47 -10.30 3.23 2.82
C PHE A 47 -10.30 1.70 2.66
N ILE A 48 -11.18 1.12 1.83
CA ILE A 48 -11.20 -0.33 1.59
C ILE A 48 -10.63 -0.59 0.20
N GLY A 49 -9.41 -0.11 -0.03
CA GLY A 49 -8.57 -0.66 -1.07
C GLY A 49 -8.17 -2.05 -0.63
N LYS A 50 -8.83 -3.09 -1.15
CA LYS A 50 -8.20 -4.41 -1.17
C LYS A 50 -6.93 -4.25 -1.99
N GLU A 51 -5.80 -4.11 -1.30
CA GLU A 51 -4.48 -4.44 -1.83
C GLU A 51 -4.58 -5.90 -2.29
N ALA A 52 -5.07 -6.10 -3.51
CA ALA A 52 -4.87 -7.34 -4.22
C ALA A 52 -3.35 -7.45 -4.26
N LYS A 53 -2.78 -8.33 -3.44
CA LYS A 53 -1.41 -8.78 -3.60
C LYS A 53 -1.34 -9.37 -5.00
N LYS A 54 -1.12 -8.52 -6.02
CA LYS A 54 -0.64 -8.91 -7.33
C LYS A 54 0.59 -9.74 -7.01
N GLY A 55 0.54 -11.03 -7.30
CA GLY A 55 1.67 -11.91 -7.08
C GLY A 55 2.90 -11.24 -7.64
N LYS A 56 3.91 -11.01 -6.80
CA LYS A 56 5.18 -10.34 -7.15
C LYS A 56 5.99 -11.14 -8.20
N SER A 57 5.41 -12.10 -8.90
CA SER A 57 6.16 -13.22 -9.48
C SER A 57 6.60 -13.05 -10.92
N PHE A 58 6.30 -11.95 -11.62
CA PHE A 58 6.68 -11.84 -13.05
C PHE A 58 7.11 -10.45 -13.53
N TYR A 59 7.21 -9.44 -12.66
CA TYR A 59 7.69 -8.12 -13.09
C TYR A 59 9.20 -8.02 -12.84
N VAL A 60 9.99 -8.31 -13.87
CA VAL A 60 11.45 -8.15 -13.86
C VAL A 60 11.78 -6.70 -14.17
N GLN A 61 12.65 -6.07 -13.38
CA GLN A 61 13.05 -4.68 -13.65
C GLN A 61 13.90 -4.60 -14.92
N GLY A 62 14.84 -5.54 -15.09
CA GLY A 62 15.76 -5.58 -16.22
C GLY A 62 16.71 -4.37 -16.27
N GLY A 63 17.40 -4.22 -17.40
CA GLY A 63 18.33 -3.14 -17.66
C GLY A 63 19.67 -3.27 -16.94
N GLU A 64 20.12 -4.49 -16.64
CA GLU A 64 21.51 -4.71 -16.23
C GLU A 64 22.45 -4.45 -17.42
N LYS A 65 23.47 -3.62 -17.20
CA LYS A 65 24.41 -3.19 -18.25
C LYS A 65 25.86 -3.57 -17.92
N ARG A 66 26.12 -4.02 -16.70
CA ARG A 66 27.46 -4.46 -16.30
C ARG A 66 27.80 -5.77 -17.03
N PRO A 67 29.06 -5.99 -17.39
CA PRO A 67 29.48 -7.25 -17.99
C PRO A 67 29.32 -8.39 -16.97
N VAL A 68 29.00 -9.58 -17.48
CA VAL A 68 29.04 -10.82 -16.72
C VAL A 68 30.48 -11.09 -16.25
N LEU A 69 30.63 -11.63 -15.05
CA LEU A 69 31.93 -12.03 -14.52
C LEU A 69 32.54 -13.15 -15.38
N ASP A 70 33.85 -13.09 -15.59
CA ASP A 70 34.59 -14.06 -16.40
C ASP A 70 34.30 -15.51 -15.93
N PRO A 71 33.71 -16.36 -16.79
CA PRO A 71 33.39 -17.75 -16.45
C PRO A 71 34.62 -18.58 -16.01
N PHE A 72 35.83 -18.22 -16.46
CA PHE A 72 37.05 -18.93 -16.09
C PHE A 72 37.40 -18.83 -14.60
N LEU A 73 36.81 -17.86 -13.88
CA LEU A 73 36.93 -17.72 -12.43
C LEU A 73 36.21 -18.83 -11.64
N PHE A 74 35.30 -19.57 -12.28
CA PHE A 74 34.49 -20.60 -11.66
C PHE A 74 34.82 -21.97 -12.24
N THR A 75 34.26 -23.06 -11.68
CA THR A 75 34.41 -24.43 -12.20
C THR A 75 33.07 -25.13 -12.33
N GLY A 76 33.05 -26.30 -12.96
CA GLY A 76 31.86 -27.16 -13.03
C GLY A 76 30.63 -26.49 -13.63
N LEU A 77 29.47 -26.69 -13.00
CA LEU A 77 28.19 -26.11 -13.44
C LEU A 77 28.16 -24.59 -13.29
N VAL A 78 28.83 -24.03 -12.28
CA VAL A 78 28.89 -22.57 -12.09
C VAL A 78 29.56 -21.90 -13.28
N ARG A 79 30.72 -22.42 -13.73
CA ARG A 79 31.37 -21.94 -14.97
C ARG A 79 30.41 -21.96 -16.16
N LYS A 80 29.66 -23.05 -16.33
CA LYS A 80 28.69 -23.17 -17.45
C LYS A 80 27.55 -22.15 -17.32
N ALA A 81 27.10 -21.85 -16.11
CA ALA A 81 26.07 -20.85 -15.86
C ALA A 81 26.54 -19.43 -16.21
N TYR A 82 27.73 -19.04 -15.75
CA TYR A 82 28.33 -17.75 -16.12
C TYR A 82 28.59 -17.65 -17.63
N ALA A 83 29.09 -18.72 -18.27
CA ALA A 83 29.27 -18.74 -19.72
C ALA A 83 27.94 -18.63 -20.49
N ALA A 84 26.86 -19.22 -19.99
CA ALA A 84 25.54 -19.07 -20.58
C ALA A 84 25.01 -17.64 -20.40
N ALA A 85 25.25 -17.02 -19.24
CA ALA A 85 24.85 -15.64 -18.97
C ALA A 85 25.61 -14.64 -19.84
N GLU A 86 26.90 -14.87 -20.06
CA GLU A 86 27.74 -14.08 -20.97
C GLU A 86 27.29 -14.24 -22.43
N LYS A 87 26.86 -15.45 -22.82
CA LYS A 87 26.40 -15.73 -24.19
C LYS A 87 25.02 -15.17 -24.51
N TYR A 88 24.11 -15.11 -23.54
CA TYR A 88 22.72 -14.69 -23.73
C TYR A 88 22.27 -13.66 -22.67
N PRO A 89 22.95 -12.51 -22.56
CA PRO A 89 22.66 -11.53 -21.52
C PRO A 89 21.25 -10.95 -21.65
N GLU A 90 20.76 -10.73 -22.88
CA GLU A 90 19.42 -10.20 -23.14
C GLU A 90 18.31 -11.11 -22.62
N VAL A 91 18.49 -12.44 -22.70
CA VAL A 91 17.53 -13.40 -22.17
C VAL A 91 17.56 -13.37 -20.65
N MET A 92 18.77 -13.39 -20.07
CA MET A 92 18.96 -13.37 -18.62
C MET A 92 18.42 -12.08 -17.99
N ASP A 93 18.46 -10.97 -18.71
CA ASP A 93 17.97 -9.68 -18.22
C ASP A 93 16.43 -9.58 -18.19
N GLN A 94 15.73 -10.51 -18.85
CA GLN A 94 14.26 -10.59 -18.86
C GLN A 94 13.71 -11.65 -17.90
N VAL A 95 14.57 -12.35 -17.16
CA VAL A 95 14.18 -13.45 -16.27
C VAL A 95 14.32 -13.02 -14.81
N PHE A 96 13.35 -13.42 -13.98
CA PHE A 96 13.39 -13.19 -12.54
C PHE A 96 14.42 -14.13 -11.88
N CYS A 97 15.28 -13.60 -11.01
CA CYS A 97 16.30 -14.42 -10.33
C CYS A 97 15.64 -15.28 -9.23
N TYR A 98 15.86 -16.60 -9.28
CA TYR A 98 15.24 -17.53 -8.32
C TYR A 98 15.67 -17.26 -6.86
N CYS A 99 16.82 -16.60 -6.68
CA CYS A 99 17.36 -16.20 -5.38
C CYS A 99 16.49 -15.15 -4.65
N LYS A 100 15.58 -14.47 -5.36
CA LYS A 100 14.75 -13.37 -4.81
C LYS A 100 15.59 -12.25 -4.18
N CYS A 101 16.65 -11.87 -4.89
CA CYS A 101 17.63 -10.87 -4.47
C CYS A 101 17.35 -9.47 -5.03
N ASP A 102 16.12 -9.22 -5.50
CA ASP A 102 15.61 -7.92 -5.92
C ASP A 102 15.36 -6.95 -4.74
N GLU A 103 15.43 -7.49 -3.53
CA GLU A 103 15.33 -6.79 -2.26
C GLU A 103 16.73 -6.68 -1.58
N PRO A 104 16.87 -5.90 -0.49
CA PRO A 104 18.14 -5.79 0.22
C PRO A 104 18.69 -7.16 0.65
N PRO A 105 20.03 -7.36 0.67
CA PRO A 105 21.06 -6.34 0.48
C PRO A 105 21.52 -6.15 -0.99
N PHE A 106 21.04 -6.94 -1.93
CA PHE A 106 21.63 -7.02 -3.27
C PHE A 106 20.96 -6.11 -4.31
N TYR A 107 19.64 -5.94 -4.24
CA TYR A 107 18.87 -5.10 -5.16
C TYR A 107 19.12 -5.43 -6.65
N HIS A 108 19.19 -6.72 -6.97
CA HIS A 108 19.39 -7.20 -8.34
C HIS A 108 18.14 -6.96 -9.19
N LYS A 109 18.34 -6.48 -10.42
CA LYS A 109 17.23 -6.04 -11.30
C LYS A 109 16.60 -7.18 -12.09
N SER A 110 17.41 -8.20 -12.37
CA SER A 110 17.09 -9.37 -13.20
C SER A 110 18.02 -10.52 -12.85
N LEU A 111 17.82 -11.69 -13.46
CA LEU A 111 18.73 -12.82 -13.34
C LEU A 111 20.14 -12.46 -13.85
N LEU A 112 20.27 -11.58 -14.85
CA LEU A 112 21.57 -11.12 -15.32
C LEU A 112 22.38 -10.42 -14.20
N SER A 113 21.73 -9.63 -13.33
CA SER A 113 22.40 -9.00 -12.19
C SER A 113 23.02 -10.02 -11.22
N CYS A 114 22.52 -11.25 -11.16
CA CYS A 114 23.10 -12.33 -10.34
C CYS A 114 24.47 -12.79 -10.90
N PHE A 115 24.77 -12.54 -12.19
CA PHE A 115 25.99 -13.00 -12.87
C PHE A 115 27.04 -11.90 -13.10
N VAL A 116 26.74 -10.64 -12.78
CA VAL A 116 27.74 -9.55 -12.83
C VAL A 116 28.53 -9.44 -11.52
N ASP A 117 28.11 -10.16 -10.48
CA ASP A 117 28.84 -10.41 -9.25
C ASP A 117 28.91 -11.93 -8.97
N LYS A 118 29.41 -12.32 -7.78
CA LYS A 118 29.59 -13.73 -7.41
C LYS A 118 28.33 -14.40 -6.87
N HIS A 119 27.19 -13.70 -6.79
CA HIS A 119 25.97 -14.24 -6.17
C HIS A 119 25.43 -15.45 -6.94
N GLY A 120 25.52 -15.46 -8.27
CA GLY A 120 25.13 -16.60 -9.11
C GLY A 120 25.95 -17.89 -8.86
N ALA A 121 27.03 -17.82 -8.08
CA ALA A 121 27.83 -18.97 -7.68
C ALA A 121 27.33 -19.68 -6.39
N GLY A 122 26.34 -19.12 -5.69
CA GLY A 122 25.80 -19.63 -4.43
C GLY A 122 26.17 -18.80 -3.21
#